data_AF-A0A8I0JDU9-F1
#
_entry.id   AF-A0A8I0JDU9-F1
#
_cell.length_a   1.000
_cell.length_b   1.000
_cell.length_c   1.000
_cell.angle_alpha   90.00
_cell.angle_beta   90.00
_cell.angle_gamma   90.00
#
_symmetry.space_group_name_H-M   'P 1'
#
loop_
_entity.id
_entity.type
_entity.pdbx_description
1 polymer ?
#
loop_
_entity_poly.entity_id
_entity_poly.type
_entity_poly.pdbx_seq_one_letter_code
_entity_poly.pdbx_strand_id
1 'polypeptide(L)'
;MQHKPRSRPDANDHVIAYRVHQLRTLGHLTPTDYVRLRSLELRIPSKVMLGPTQRRSVTAHRHRIMWELREQRRMSLHAIARVFSRDHTTVAYALNKIEMENAQ
;
A
#
# COMPACT_ATOMS: atom_id res chain seq x y z
N MET A 1 -8.41 -37.14 7.72
CA MET A 1 -8.03 -35.72 7.62
C MET A 1 -7.43 -35.48 6.23
N GLN A 2 -8.14 -34.84 5.31
CA GLN A 2 -7.57 -34.53 3.99
C GLN A 2 -6.69 -33.28 4.09
N HIS A 3 -5.37 -33.43 3.93
CA HIS A 3 -4.49 -32.29 3.74
C HIS A 3 -4.75 -31.70 2.36
N LYS A 4 -5.40 -30.53 2.31
CA LYS A 4 -5.49 -29.76 1.07
C LYS A 4 -4.06 -29.45 0.60
N PRO A 5 -3.65 -29.85 -0.62
CA PRO A 5 -2.29 -29.58 -1.09
C PRO A 5 -2.06 -28.07 -1.10
N ARG A 6 -0.88 -27.63 -0.65
CA ARG A 6 -0.49 -26.22 -0.75
C ARG A 6 -0.62 -25.80 -2.22
N SER A 7 -1.34 -24.72 -2.47
CA SER A 7 -1.42 -24.14 -3.82
C SER A 7 0.00 -23.93 -4.34
N ARG A 8 0.26 -24.34 -5.58
CA ARG A 8 1.54 -24.05 -6.23
C ARG A 8 1.73 -22.52 -6.24
N PRO A 9 2.97 -22.02 -6.01
CA PRO A 9 3.29 -20.61 -6.17
C PRO A 9 2.88 -20.13 -7.57
N ASP A 10 2.49 -18.86 -7.68
CA ASP A 10 2.20 -18.30 -9.00
C ASP A 10 3.49 -18.26 -9.82
N ALA A 11 3.40 -18.55 -11.12
CA ALA A 11 4.57 -18.53 -11.99
C ALA A 11 5.30 -17.18 -11.95
N ASN A 12 4.61 -16.07 -11.67
CA ASN A 12 5.17 -14.73 -11.59
C ASN A 12 5.68 -14.33 -10.19
N ASP A 13 5.64 -15.22 -9.20
CA ASP A 13 6.07 -14.90 -7.85
C ASP A 13 7.54 -14.47 -7.80
N HIS A 14 8.40 -15.09 -8.63
CA HIS A 14 9.80 -14.70 -8.77
C HIS A 14 9.95 -13.29 -9.38
N VAL A 15 9.09 -12.92 -10.34
CA VAL A 15 9.10 -11.58 -10.95
C VAL A 15 8.69 -10.52 -9.92
N ILE A 16 7.65 -10.79 -9.13
CA ILE A 16 7.20 -9.89 -8.05
C ILE A 16 8.31 -9.75 -7.00
N ALA A 17 8.91 -10.86 -6.57
CA ALA A 17 10.01 -10.85 -5.60
C ALA A 17 11.20 -10.03 -6.11
N TYR A 18 11.59 -10.20 -7.37
CA TYR A 18 12.66 -9.42 -7.98
C TYR A 18 12.33 -7.91 -8.02
N ARG A 19 11.10 -7.53 -8.42
CA ARG A 19 10.66 -6.12 -8.43
C ARG A 19 10.64 -5.50 -7.03
N VAL A 20 10.18 -6.25 -6.02
CA VAL A 20 10.22 -5.83 -4.63
C VAL A 20 11.66 -5.63 -4.17
N HIS A 21 12.55 -6.57 -4.49
CA HIS A 21 13.97 -6.47 -4.19
C HIS A 21 14.58 -5.21 -4.83
N GLN A 22 14.34 -4.97 -6.13
CA GLN A 22 14.83 -3.78 -6.83
C GLN A 22 14.39 -2.49 -6.15
N LEU A 23 13.11 -2.37 -5.74
CA LEU A 23 12.64 -1.18 -5.03
C LEU A 23 13.28 -1.02 -3.66
N ARG A 24 13.50 -2.13 -2.93
CA ARG A 24 14.14 -2.10 -1.60
C ARG A 24 15.62 -1.75 -1.66
N THR A 25 16.31 -2.04 -2.76
CA THR A 25 17.73 -1.70 -2.94
C THR A 25 17.97 -0.29 -3.47
N LEU A 26 16.92 0.45 -3.83
CA LEU A 26 17.05 1.86 -4.18
C LEU A 26 17.52 2.66 -2.95
N GLY A 27 18.59 3.45 -3.13
CA GLY A 27 19.12 4.31 -2.06
C GLY A 27 18.15 5.40 -1.60
N HIS A 28 17.18 5.76 -2.44
CA HIS A 28 16.08 6.67 -2.08
C HIS A 28 14.78 6.23 -2.75
N LEU A 29 13.76 5.93 -1.95
CA LEU A 29 12.46 5.50 -2.42
C LEU A 29 11.49 6.70 -2.40
N THR A 30 11.01 7.13 -3.57
CA THR A 30 10.00 8.20 -3.63
C THR A 30 8.68 7.74 -2.99
N PRO A 31 7.78 8.66 -2.58
CA PRO A 31 6.47 8.26 -2.06
C PRO A 31 5.66 7.39 -3.04
N THR A 32 5.74 7.68 -4.34
CA THR A 32 5.08 6.87 -5.38
C THR A 32 5.71 5.48 -5.49
N ASP A 33 7.03 5.38 -5.39
CA ASP A 33 7.73 4.08 -5.37
C ASP A 33 7.39 3.28 -4.11
N TYR A 34 7.18 3.94 -2.97
CA TYR A 34 6.68 3.29 -1.77
C TYR A 34 5.29 2.72 -1.97
N VAL A 35 4.35 3.48 -2.55
CA VAL A 35 3.02 2.95 -2.89
C VAL A 35 3.15 1.76 -3.85
N ARG A 36 4.05 1.83 -4.83
CA ARG A 36 4.33 0.72 -5.76
C ARG A 36 4.86 -0.52 -5.04
N LEU A 37 5.79 -0.35 -4.11
CA LEU A 37 6.34 -1.41 -3.28
C LEU A 37 5.23 -2.10 -2.48
N ARG A 38 4.41 -1.34 -1.74
CA ARG A 38 3.30 -1.88 -0.95
C ARG A 38 2.25 -2.56 -1.82
N SER A 39 1.97 -1.99 -3.00
CA SER A 39 1.06 -2.58 -3.98
C SER A 39 1.53 -3.96 -4.45
N LEU A 40 2.83 -4.12 -4.75
CA LEU A 40 3.43 -5.41 -5.12
C LEU A 40 3.35 -6.43 -3.99
N GLU A 41 3.67 -6.03 -2.76
CA GLU A 41 3.59 -6.91 -1.58
C GLU A 41 2.16 -7.40 -1.32
N LEU A 42 1.16 -6.56 -1.59
CA LEU A 42 -0.26 -6.88 -1.41
C LEU A 42 -0.89 -7.57 -2.63
N ARG A 43 -0.11 -7.81 -3.70
CA ARG A 43 -0.59 -8.31 -5.01
C ARG A 43 -1.77 -7.51 -5.58
N ILE A 44 -1.77 -6.20 -5.37
CA ILE A 44 -2.74 -5.27 -5.94
C ILE A 44 -2.00 -4.38 -6.94
N PRO A 45 -2.48 -4.19 -8.18
CA PRO A 45 -1.80 -3.27 -9.12
C PRO A 45 -1.77 -1.84 -8.57
N SER A 46 -0.62 -1.15 -8.68
CA SER A 46 -0.47 0.22 -8.17
C SER A 46 -1.48 1.20 -8.79
N LYS A 47 -1.84 1.00 -10.06
CA LYS A 47 -2.92 1.76 -10.74
C LYS A 47 -4.27 1.63 -10.04
N VAL A 48 -4.55 0.47 -9.44
CA VAL A 48 -5.77 0.23 -8.65
C VAL A 48 -5.65 0.88 -7.28
N MET A 49 -4.47 0.79 -6.65
CA MET A 49 -4.20 1.41 -5.35
C MET A 49 -4.36 2.94 -5.41
N LEU A 50 -3.82 3.57 -6.45
CA LEU A 50 -3.90 5.01 -6.70
C LEU A 50 -5.22 5.44 -7.38
N GLY A 51 -5.97 4.50 -7.95
CA GLY A 51 -7.18 4.76 -8.71
C GLY A 51 -8.40 5.15 -7.85
N PRO A 52 -9.54 5.45 -8.52
CA PRO A 52 -10.74 5.93 -7.86
C PRO A 52 -11.48 4.85 -7.05
N THR A 53 -11.17 3.56 -7.24
CA THR A 53 -11.92 2.44 -6.66
C THR A 53 -12.11 2.54 -5.14
N GLN A 54 -13.33 2.24 -4.70
CA GLN A 54 -13.75 2.30 -3.29
C GLN A 54 -13.96 0.91 -2.67
N ARG A 55 -13.59 -0.18 -3.37
CA ARG A 55 -13.70 -1.55 -2.85
C ARG A 55 -13.04 -1.63 -1.46
N ARG A 56 -13.78 -2.14 -0.47
CA ARG A 56 -13.36 -2.14 0.94
C ARG A 56 -11.95 -2.71 1.16
N SER A 57 -11.62 -3.81 0.49
CA SER A 57 -10.30 -4.44 0.56
C SER A 57 -9.17 -3.53 0.08
N VAL A 58 -9.38 -2.80 -1.01
CA VAL A 58 -8.39 -1.83 -1.54
C VAL A 58 -8.34 -0.58 -0.67
N THR A 59 -9.49 -0.05 -0.26
CA THR A 59 -9.56 1.16 0.56
C THR A 59 -8.89 0.99 1.91
N ALA A 60 -9.07 -0.16 2.57
CA ALA A 60 -8.38 -0.47 3.82
C ALA A 60 -6.85 -0.43 3.66
N HIS A 61 -6.33 -1.07 2.61
CA HIS A 61 -4.90 -1.05 2.32
C HIS A 61 -4.41 0.36 1.94
N ARG A 62 -5.20 1.12 1.19
CA ARG A 62 -4.89 2.51 0.85
C ARG A 62 -4.77 3.37 2.10
N HIS A 63 -5.70 3.24 3.05
CA HIS A 63 -5.63 3.97 4.32
C HIS A 63 -4.38 3.60 5.11
N ARG A 64 -4.04 2.31 5.15
CA ARG A 64 -2.82 1.85 5.81
C ARG A 64 -1.57 2.47 5.18
N ILE A 65 -1.47 2.51 3.86
CA ILE A 65 -0.33 3.13 3.17
C ILE A 65 -0.29 4.65 3.41
N MET A 66 -1.43 5.33 3.43
CA MET A 66 -1.49 6.75 3.79
C MET A 66 -0.95 7.00 5.21
N TRP A 67 -1.33 6.17 6.17
CA TRP A 67 -0.83 6.22 7.54
C TRP A 67 0.68 5.93 7.61
N GLU A 68 1.17 4.93 6.86
CA GLU A 68 2.61 4.62 6.78
C GLU A 68 3.44 5.79 6.24
N LEU A 69 2.95 6.49 5.20
CA LEU A 69 3.60 7.69 4.67
C LEU A 69 3.61 8.84 5.68
N ARG A 70 2.58 8.94 6.53
CA ARG A 70 2.54 9.92 7.63
C ARG A 70 3.55 9.58 8.72
N GLU A 71 3.52 8.35 9.23
CA GLU A 71 4.34 7.99 10.39
C GLU A 71 5.80 7.75 10.06
N GLN A 72 6.08 7.01 8.99
CA GLN A 72 7.45 6.61 8.67
C GLN A 72 8.21 7.68 7.91
N ARG A 73 7.51 8.51 7.13
CA ARG A 73 8.12 9.53 6.25
C ARG A 73 7.75 10.95 6.62
N ARG A 74 6.99 11.15 7.69
CA ARG A 74 6.60 12.46 8.24
C ARG A 74 5.97 13.40 7.20
N MET A 75 5.33 12.84 6.17
CA MET A 75 4.69 13.64 5.11
C MET A 75 3.49 14.43 5.65
N SER A 76 3.25 15.62 5.10
CA SER A 76 2.03 16.39 5.40
C SER A 76 0.80 15.78 4.72
N LEU A 77 -0.40 16.05 5.25
CA LEU A 77 -1.66 15.57 4.68
C LEU A 77 -1.81 15.95 3.20
N HIS A 78 -1.48 17.20 2.85
CA HIS A 78 -1.50 17.67 1.45
C HIS A 78 -0.48 16.95 0.56
N ALA A 79 0.72 16.64 1.07
CA ALA A 79 1.71 15.89 0.31
C ALA A 79 1.23 14.46 0.01
N ILE A 80 0.63 13.79 1.00
CA ILE A 80 0.05 12.45 0.83
C ILE A 80 -1.13 12.50 -0.13
N ALA A 81 -2.02 13.48 0.02
CA ALA A 81 -3.15 13.73 -0.88
C ALA A 81 -2.72 13.84 -2.35
N ARG A 82 -1.62 14.56 -2.62
CA ARG A 82 -1.05 14.67 -3.98
C ARG A 82 -0.59 13.31 -4.53
N VAL A 83 0.05 12.46 -3.72
CA VAL A 83 0.45 11.11 -4.15
C VAL A 83 -0.75 10.28 -4.59
N PHE A 84 -1.85 10.35 -3.84
CA PHE A 84 -3.06 9.57 -4.11
C PHE A 84 -4.08 10.27 -5.04
N SER A 85 -3.81 11.51 -5.47
CA SER A 85 -4.79 12.35 -6.18
C SER A 85 -6.14 12.41 -5.43
N ARG A 86 -6.09 12.63 -4.11
CA ARG A 86 -7.26 12.73 -3.21
C ARG A 86 -7.24 14.05 -2.47
N ASP A 87 -8.36 14.37 -1.82
CA ASP A 87 -8.39 15.50 -0.90
C ASP A 87 -7.69 15.16 0.43
N HIS A 88 -7.07 16.17 1.05
CA HIS A 88 -6.35 16.04 2.31
C HIS A 88 -7.24 15.62 3.49
N THR A 89 -8.54 15.95 3.48
CA THR A 89 -9.50 15.47 4.49
C THR A 89 -9.75 13.97 4.39
N THR A 90 -9.67 13.39 3.18
CA THR A 90 -9.72 11.93 2.99
C THR A 90 -8.52 11.26 3.66
N VAL A 91 -7.34 11.90 3.58
CA VAL A 91 -6.15 11.41 4.27
C VAL A 91 -6.34 11.51 5.79
N ALA A 92 -6.84 12.64 6.30
CA ALA A 92 -7.13 12.78 7.73
C ALA A 92 -8.08 11.69 8.25
N TYR A 93 -9.17 11.43 7.52
CA TYR A 93 -10.09 10.34 7.84
C TYR A 93 -9.40 8.96 7.85
N ALA A 94 -8.57 8.68 6.84
CA ALA A 94 -7.85 7.43 6.72
C ALA A 94 -6.89 7.19 7.90
N LEU A 95 -6.16 8.22 8.32
CA LEU A 95 -5.23 8.16 9.44
C LEU A 95 -5.97 7.87 10.75
N ASN A 96 -7.01 8.64 11.07
CA ASN A 96 -7.82 8.43 12.27
C ASN A 96 -8.39 7.01 12.33
N LYS A 97 -8.84 6.49 11.18
CA LYS A 97 -9.37 5.12 11.10
C LYS A 97 -8.33 4.06 11.45
N ILE A 98 -7.12 4.18 10.91
CA ILE A 98 -6.03 3.22 11.20
C ILE A 98 -5.53 3.37 12.64
N GLU A 99 -5.50 4.58 13.18
CA GLU A 99 -5.14 4.81 14.58
C GLU A 99 -6.14 4.15 15.54
N MET A 100 -7.44 4.28 15.26
CA MET A 100 -8.48 3.55 16.01
C MET A 100 -8.32 2.03 15.90
N GLU A 101 -8.00 1.52 14.71
CA GLU A 101 -7.77 0.07 14.49
C GLU A 101 -6.51 -0.43 15.22
N ASN A 102 -5.47 0.40 15.35
CA ASN A 102 -4.24 0.04 16.07
C ASN A 102 -4.36 0.16 17.60
N ALA A 103 -5.34 0.92 18.10
CA ALA A 103 -5.58 1.14 19.53
C ALA A 103 -6.45 0.05 20.20
N GLN A 104 -7.01 -0.87 19.40
CA GLN A 104 -7.79 -2.04 19.81
C GLN A 104 -6.91 -3.27 19.90
#